data_AF-A0A2A6HGM9-F1
#
_entry.id   AF-A0A2A6HGM9-F1
#
_cell.length_a   1.000
_cell.length_b   1.000
_cell.length_c   1.000
_cell.angle_alpha   90.00
_cell.angle_beta   90.00
_cell.angle_gamma   90.00
#
_symmetry.space_group_name_H-M   'P 1'
#
loop_
_entity.id
_entity.type
_entity.pdbx_description
1 polymer ?
#
loop_
_entity_poly.entity_id
_entity_poly.type
_entity_poly.pdbx_seq_one_letter_code
_entity_poly.pdbx_strand_id
1 'polypeptide(L)'
;MAFTIARSLVAFGVAVSAGLFMSIGLQQSALERLKVNGPVYEQVVYGKDLIADILPPPLFVVESYMLSFEASKFPELTDANLAKIANLKAAYDDRRAYWKTTRLPQTLKDELENDVLAKGDAFWDVMNRQIIPALNARDEDKAHGAIEQLRVAFHSHQDAVEKLVANSDAFLKGEERNAASEIVTWTIYAGAAGFGSFGLLLAGLYLLRRRAILPLDGMKAYMGNLAEGDFSTDVPYANRSDEIGAMSKAVAVFRRNALERQEAQTRETARRDAEFERERSQLAEKATEEQIRETVINQLTYGLEQLSTGKLDCRITTPFAATYETLRAKFNDSMDALSASMAEIAQTSKQVGSSSADITGATESLAARTEQQAAMLEEATTALSEMNAKAKDASNHAGKATGMMAETRNSAEHSAAVVREAIAAMERIEGSSSQIGDIVNVIDEIAFQTNLLALNAGVEAARAGEAGKGFAVVAQEVRELAMRSANAAKEIRALISTSSAQVSNGVELVNRTGKALLEIEGQVEQVAGLIARIVSVSSEQAVAIGEINASVNALDQVTQHNATMAVDTASACRALGTQTQTLEGVVRRFQIDAAASMSRPQKAA
;
A
#
# COMPACT_ATOMS: atom_id res chain seq x y z
N MET A 1 25.61 24.76 62.40
CA MET A 1 25.38 25.70 61.28
C MET A 1 23.88 25.90 61.13
N ALA A 2 23.37 27.11 61.27
CA ALA A 2 21.93 27.38 61.10
C ALA A 2 21.52 27.24 59.62
N PHE A 3 20.42 26.53 59.36
CA PHE A 3 19.84 26.39 58.02
C PHE A 3 19.12 27.69 57.64
N THR A 4 19.84 28.57 56.96
CA THR A 4 19.34 29.80 56.34
C THR A 4 18.37 29.46 55.20
N ILE A 5 17.31 30.26 55.01
CA ILE A 5 16.33 30.13 53.92
C ILE A 5 17.04 30.11 52.56
N ALA A 6 18.08 30.95 52.38
CA ALA A 6 18.86 31.00 51.15
C ALA A 6 19.52 29.65 50.80
N ARG A 7 20.14 28.97 51.78
CA ARG A 7 20.77 27.65 51.57
C ARG A 7 19.77 26.54 51.26
N SER A 8 18.57 26.59 51.85
CA SER A 8 17.51 25.63 51.51
C SER A 8 16.98 25.83 50.09
N LEU A 9 16.98 27.06 49.59
CA LEU A 9 16.50 27.40 48.24
C LEU A 9 17.51 26.97 47.17
N VAL A 10 18.81 27.11 47.45
CA VAL A 10 19.89 26.58 46.58
C VAL A 10 19.88 25.05 46.57
N ALA A 11 19.77 24.39 47.74
CA ALA A 11 19.70 22.92 47.81
C ALA A 11 18.46 22.37 47.08
N PHE A 12 17.32 23.06 47.18
CA PHE A 12 16.10 22.75 46.42
C PHE A 12 16.31 22.89 44.91
N GLY A 13 16.90 24.00 44.45
CA GLY A 13 17.18 24.23 43.03
C GLY A 13 18.13 23.18 42.44
N VAL A 14 19.16 22.77 43.19
CA VAL A 14 20.09 21.71 42.78
C VAL A 14 19.39 20.36 42.67
N ALA A 15 18.54 19.99 43.64
CA ALA A 15 17.82 18.72 43.63
C ALA A 15 16.82 18.61 42.46
N VAL A 16 16.06 19.67 42.17
CA VAL A 16 15.12 19.70 41.03
C VAL A 16 15.87 19.67 39.70
N SER A 17 16.96 20.43 39.58
CA SER A 17 17.77 20.46 38.35
C SER A 17 18.40 19.10 38.06
N ALA A 18 18.95 18.42 39.08
CA ALA A 18 19.52 17.09 38.94
C ALA A 18 18.49 16.05 38.46
N GLY A 19 17.27 16.09 39.01
CA GLY A 19 16.18 15.21 38.55
C GLY A 19 15.76 15.46 37.11
N LEU A 20 15.74 16.73 36.68
CA LEU A 20 15.41 17.11 35.30
C LEU A 20 16.50 16.68 34.31
N PHE A 21 17.78 16.89 34.63
CA PHE A 21 18.91 16.42 33.82
C PHE A 21 18.95 14.89 33.70
N MET A 22 18.62 14.16 34.78
CA MET A 22 18.53 12.71 34.73
C MET A 22 17.40 12.24 33.80
N SER A 23 16.22 12.86 33.87
CA SER A 23 15.10 12.55 32.96
C SER A 23 15.44 12.80 31.49
N ILE A 24 16.07 13.94 31.19
CA ILE A 24 16.53 14.27 29.83
C ILE A 24 17.61 13.28 29.35
N GLY A 25 18.57 12.91 30.21
CA GLY A 25 19.60 11.93 29.86
C GLY A 25 19.05 10.53 29.55
N LEU A 26 18.02 10.09 30.27
CA LEU A 26 17.32 8.83 30.00
C LEU A 26 16.56 8.89 28.67
N GLN A 27 15.88 10.00 28.36
CA GLN A 27 15.21 10.21 27.07
C GLN A 27 16.21 10.25 25.91
N GLN A 28 17.34 10.93 26.07
CA GLN A 28 18.36 11.04 25.04
C GLN A 28 19.03 9.69 24.75
N SER A 29 19.31 8.90 25.79
CA SER A 29 19.84 7.53 25.64
C SER A 29 18.85 6.58 24.93
N ALA A 30 17.56 6.70 25.23
CA ALA A 30 16.51 5.95 24.53
C ALA A 30 16.42 6.37 23.04
N LEU A 31 16.50 7.68 22.76
CA LEU A 31 16.50 8.23 21.40
C LEU A 31 17.70 7.75 20.57
N GLU A 32 18.90 7.66 21.13
CA GLU A 32 20.10 7.21 20.38
C GLU A 32 20.02 5.76 19.92
N ARG A 33 19.33 4.88 20.65
CA ARG A 33 19.14 3.47 20.25
C ARG A 33 18.05 3.29 19.19
N LEU A 34 17.05 4.16 19.19
CA LEU A 34 15.83 4.04 18.38
C LEU A 34 15.76 5.02 17.19
N LYS A 35 16.74 5.91 17.04
CA LYS A 35 16.79 6.85 15.90
C LYS A 35 16.88 6.09 14.57
N VAL A 36 16.40 6.72 13.50
CA VAL A 36 16.72 6.34 12.12
C VAL A 36 18.26 6.28 11.98
N ASN A 37 18.78 5.13 11.53
CA ASN A 37 20.20 4.70 11.55
C ASN A 37 20.76 4.21 12.90
N GLY A 38 19.91 3.90 13.87
CA GLY A 38 20.28 3.16 15.06
C GLY A 38 20.49 1.67 14.77
N PRO A 39 21.15 0.92 15.67
CA PRO A 39 21.47 -0.49 15.45
C PRO A 39 20.24 -1.39 15.25
N VAL A 40 19.12 -1.09 15.93
CA VAL A 40 17.84 -1.81 15.75
C VAL A 40 17.23 -1.50 14.39
N TYR A 41 17.26 -0.23 13.98
CA TYR A 41 16.75 0.19 12.67
C TYR A 41 17.54 -0.44 11.51
N GLU A 42 18.87 -0.46 11.58
CA GLU A 42 19.71 -1.11 10.56
C GLU A 42 19.38 -2.61 10.42
N GLN A 43 19.19 -3.32 11.54
CA GLN A 43 18.83 -4.75 11.49
C GLN A 43 17.46 -5.00 10.86
N VAL A 44 16.47 -4.15 11.16
CA VAL A 44 15.14 -4.25 10.56
C VAL A 44 15.17 -3.94 9.05
N VAL A 45 15.94 -2.93 8.62
CA VAL A 45 16.10 -2.59 7.21
C VAL A 45 16.78 -3.72 6.44
N TYR A 46 17.94 -4.21 6.89
CA TYR A 46 18.62 -5.31 6.21
C TYR A 46 17.81 -6.61 6.18
N GLY A 47 17.03 -6.91 7.24
CA GLY A 47 16.12 -8.05 7.24
C GLY A 47 14.96 -7.89 6.25
N LYS A 48 14.39 -6.69 6.11
CA LYS A 48 13.36 -6.40 5.11
C LYS A 48 13.91 -6.45 3.68
N ASP A 49 15.10 -5.89 3.46
CA ASP A 49 15.79 -5.95 2.17
C ASP A 49 16.12 -7.40 1.78
N LEU A 50 16.48 -8.25 2.75
CA LEU A 50 16.74 -9.67 2.51
C LEU A 50 15.48 -10.38 2.04
N ILE A 51 14.36 -10.21 2.74
CA ILE A 51 13.07 -10.81 2.36
C ILE A 51 12.64 -10.33 0.97
N ALA A 52 12.75 -9.03 0.70
CA ALA A 52 12.39 -8.46 -0.60
C ALA A 52 13.23 -9.00 -1.77
N ASP A 53 14.46 -9.41 -1.49
CA ASP A 53 15.38 -9.92 -2.50
C ASP A 53 15.25 -11.42 -2.77
N ILE A 54 14.85 -12.19 -1.76
CA ILE A 54 14.74 -13.66 -1.84
C ILE A 54 13.31 -14.14 -2.07
N LEU A 55 12.29 -13.27 -1.99
CA LEU A 55 10.89 -13.61 -2.20
C LEU A 55 10.29 -12.90 -3.43
N PRO A 56 9.66 -13.63 -4.38
CA PRO A 56 9.60 -15.09 -4.50
C PRO A 56 11.01 -15.70 -4.72
N PRO A 57 11.19 -17.05 -4.64
CA PRO A 57 12.51 -17.67 -4.77
C PRO A 57 13.35 -17.02 -5.86
N PRO A 58 14.65 -16.73 -5.61
CA PRO A 58 15.45 -15.84 -6.44
C PRO A 58 15.27 -16.11 -7.93
N LEU A 59 14.85 -15.08 -8.66
CA LEU A 59 14.51 -15.15 -10.09
C LEU A 59 15.62 -15.85 -10.89
N PHE A 60 16.88 -15.66 -10.51
CA PHE A 60 18.04 -16.29 -11.11
C PHE A 60 17.97 -17.82 -11.17
N VAL A 61 17.44 -18.47 -10.13
CA VAL A 61 17.34 -19.93 -10.04
C VAL A 61 16.07 -20.43 -10.75
N VAL A 62 14.95 -19.74 -10.55
CA VAL A 62 13.65 -20.07 -11.17
C VAL A 62 13.70 -19.96 -12.68
N GLU A 63 14.22 -18.85 -13.20
CA GLU A 63 14.30 -18.61 -14.63
C GLU A 63 15.32 -19.56 -15.28
N SER A 64 16.46 -19.81 -14.64
CA SER A 64 17.45 -20.77 -15.17
C SER A 64 16.90 -22.20 -15.23
N TYR A 65 16.08 -22.59 -14.25
CA TYR A 65 15.38 -23.87 -14.27
C TYR A 65 14.41 -23.96 -15.44
N MET A 66 13.57 -22.94 -15.64
CA MET A 66 12.62 -22.87 -16.77
C MET A 66 13.33 -22.88 -18.13
N LEU A 67 14.37 -22.06 -18.30
CA LEU A 67 15.14 -21.96 -19.55
C LEU A 67 15.83 -23.29 -19.90
N SER A 68 16.24 -24.07 -18.89
CA SER A 68 16.81 -25.41 -19.08
C SER A 68 15.78 -26.40 -19.61
N PHE A 69 14.54 -26.34 -19.11
CA PHE A 69 13.43 -27.13 -19.63
C PHE A 69 13.08 -26.75 -21.06
N GLU A 70 12.95 -25.45 -21.34
CA GLU A 70 12.64 -24.94 -22.68
C GLU A 70 13.72 -25.36 -23.69
N ALA A 71 14.99 -25.19 -23.34
CA ALA A 71 16.12 -25.57 -24.19
C ALA A 71 16.21 -27.10 -24.44
N SER A 72 15.68 -27.93 -23.53
CA SER A 72 15.62 -29.39 -23.70
C SER A 72 14.49 -29.86 -24.62
N LYS A 73 13.44 -29.06 -24.77
CA LYS A 73 12.27 -29.38 -25.59
C LYS A 73 12.32 -28.73 -26.97
N PHE A 74 13.00 -27.58 -27.07
CA PHE A 74 13.11 -26.78 -28.28
C PHE A 74 14.59 -26.53 -28.58
N PRO A 75 15.28 -27.45 -29.29
CA PRO A 75 16.71 -27.36 -29.59
C PRO A 75 17.12 -26.09 -30.36
N GLU A 76 16.19 -25.45 -31.06
CA GLU A 76 16.38 -24.18 -31.76
C GLU A 76 16.55 -22.98 -30.81
N LEU A 77 16.12 -23.11 -29.55
CA LEU A 77 16.23 -22.06 -28.53
C LEU A 77 17.45 -22.24 -27.61
N THR A 78 18.18 -23.36 -27.73
CA THR A 78 19.25 -23.73 -26.81
C THR A 78 20.32 -22.65 -26.67
N ASP A 79 20.85 -22.12 -27.77
CA ASP A 79 21.93 -21.12 -27.72
C ASP A 79 21.49 -19.81 -27.06
N ALA A 80 20.27 -19.36 -27.35
CA ALA A 80 19.69 -18.16 -26.75
C ALA A 80 19.44 -18.34 -25.24
N ASN A 81 18.95 -19.52 -24.85
CA ASN A 81 18.66 -19.84 -23.46
C ASN A 81 19.94 -20.04 -22.63
N LEU A 82 20.97 -20.68 -23.19
CA LEU A 82 22.28 -20.81 -22.54
C LEU A 82 22.93 -19.44 -22.30
N ALA A 83 22.81 -18.50 -23.24
CA ALA A 83 23.30 -17.13 -23.05
C ALA A 83 22.57 -16.41 -21.89
N LYS A 84 21.25 -16.58 -21.78
CA LYS A 84 20.47 -16.04 -20.65
C LYS A 84 20.87 -16.68 -19.32
N ILE A 85 21.00 -18.01 -19.28
CA ILE A 85 21.43 -18.76 -18.08
C ILE A 85 22.80 -18.25 -17.60
N ALA A 86 23.73 -17.96 -18.51
CA ALA A 86 25.03 -17.38 -18.14
C ALA A 86 24.91 -16.00 -17.47
N ASN A 87 24.04 -15.13 -17.97
CA ASN A 87 23.77 -13.82 -17.34
C ASN A 87 23.11 -13.98 -15.96
N LEU A 88 22.16 -14.90 -15.82
CA LEU A 88 21.51 -15.20 -14.54
C LEU A 88 22.50 -15.77 -13.52
N LYS A 89 23.49 -16.56 -13.95
CA LYS A 89 24.57 -17.03 -13.08
C LYS A 89 25.42 -15.88 -12.55
N ALA A 90 25.81 -14.94 -13.42
CA ALA A 90 26.59 -13.77 -13.02
C ALA A 90 25.82 -12.92 -11.99
N ALA A 91 24.54 -12.66 -12.24
CA ALA A 91 23.68 -11.92 -11.30
C ALA A 91 23.52 -12.65 -9.95
N TYR A 92 23.40 -13.98 -9.97
CA TYR A 92 23.39 -14.80 -8.75
C TYR A 92 24.69 -14.64 -7.95
N ASP A 93 25.85 -14.66 -8.61
CA ASP A 93 27.17 -14.52 -7.95
C ASP A 93 27.37 -13.13 -7.34
N ASP A 94 26.98 -12.07 -8.06
CA ASP A 94 27.02 -10.71 -7.56
C ASP A 94 26.16 -10.56 -6.32
N ARG A 95 24.95 -11.14 -6.34
CA ARG A 95 24.03 -11.04 -5.21
C ARG A 95 24.50 -11.85 -4.01
N ARG A 96 25.05 -13.04 -4.26
CA ARG A 96 25.73 -13.86 -3.25
C ARG A 96 26.91 -13.12 -2.60
N ALA A 97 27.68 -12.37 -3.37
CA ALA A 97 28.79 -11.56 -2.85
C ALA A 97 28.29 -10.36 -2.01
N TYR A 98 27.23 -9.68 -2.48
CA TYR A 98 26.61 -8.57 -1.77
C TYR A 98 26.20 -8.98 -0.35
N TRP A 99 25.41 -10.05 -0.23
CA TRP A 99 24.84 -10.45 1.06
C TRP A 99 25.88 -10.83 2.11
N LYS A 100 27.04 -11.37 1.71
CA LYS A 100 28.16 -11.65 2.63
C LYS A 100 28.72 -10.41 3.33
N THR A 101 28.61 -9.24 2.70
CA THR A 101 29.15 -7.96 3.21
C THR A 101 28.16 -7.16 4.05
N THR A 102 26.91 -7.61 4.13
CA THR A 102 25.84 -6.89 4.86
C THR A 102 25.91 -7.12 6.37
N ARG A 103 25.27 -6.22 7.13
CA ARG A 103 25.10 -6.30 8.60
C ARG A 103 23.84 -7.08 8.99
N LEU A 104 23.59 -8.21 8.33
CA LEU A 104 22.50 -9.09 8.72
C LEU A 104 22.71 -9.63 10.14
N PRO A 105 21.61 -9.87 10.90
CA PRO A 105 21.69 -10.63 12.15
C PRO A 105 22.43 -11.94 11.94
N GLN A 106 23.32 -12.31 12.87
CA GLN A 106 24.20 -13.46 12.70
C GLN A 106 23.43 -14.76 12.42
N THR A 107 22.27 -14.95 13.07
CA THR A 107 21.41 -16.12 12.86
C THR A 107 20.88 -16.21 11.43
N LEU A 108 20.41 -15.09 10.86
CA LEU A 108 19.91 -15.04 9.47
C LEU A 108 21.07 -15.15 8.48
N LYS A 109 22.22 -14.58 8.80
CA LYS A 109 23.43 -14.69 8.00
C LYS A 109 23.92 -16.14 7.92
N ASP A 110 23.96 -16.84 9.06
CA ASP A 110 24.34 -18.24 9.12
C ASP A 110 23.37 -19.14 8.34
N GLU A 111 22.06 -18.87 8.42
CA GLU A 111 21.06 -19.62 7.65
C GLU A 111 21.12 -19.33 6.14
N LEU A 112 21.34 -18.07 5.75
CA LEU A 112 21.56 -17.68 4.37
C LEU A 112 22.81 -18.35 3.79
N GLU A 113 23.94 -18.32 4.50
CA GLU A 113 25.21 -18.86 4.01
C GLU A 113 25.23 -20.40 4.00
N ASN A 114 24.76 -21.04 5.06
CA ASN A 114 24.92 -22.48 5.24
C ASN A 114 23.75 -23.31 4.67
N ASP A 115 22.58 -22.71 4.44
CA ASP A 115 21.41 -23.42 3.92
C ASP A 115 21.06 -22.93 2.50
N VAL A 116 20.65 -21.65 2.37
CA VAL A 116 20.16 -21.10 1.09
C VAL A 116 21.25 -21.06 0.03
N LEU A 117 22.37 -20.38 0.31
CA LEU A 117 23.47 -20.26 -0.66
C LEU A 117 24.13 -21.61 -0.95
N ALA A 118 24.24 -22.49 0.05
CA ALA A 118 24.78 -23.84 -0.14
C ALA A 118 23.93 -24.68 -1.11
N LYS A 119 22.60 -24.63 -0.98
CA LYS A 119 21.68 -25.34 -1.89
C LYS A 119 21.56 -24.67 -3.26
N GLY A 120 21.70 -23.34 -3.33
CA GLY A 120 21.80 -22.63 -4.60
C GLY A 120 23.08 -22.97 -5.36
N ASP A 121 24.20 -23.08 -4.65
CA ASP A 121 25.47 -23.57 -5.21
C ASP A 121 25.33 -25.00 -5.73
N ALA A 122 24.58 -25.88 -5.05
CA ALA A 122 24.27 -27.23 -5.53
C ALA A 122 23.42 -27.23 -6.81
N PHE A 123 22.41 -26.35 -6.92
CA PHE A 123 21.64 -26.16 -8.16
C PHE A 123 22.55 -25.76 -9.33
N TRP A 124 23.43 -24.79 -9.11
CA TRP A 124 24.36 -24.34 -10.14
C TRP A 124 25.43 -25.36 -10.48
N ASP A 125 25.80 -26.26 -9.56
CA ASP A 125 26.71 -27.36 -9.86
C ASP A 125 26.06 -28.35 -10.85
N VAL A 126 24.80 -28.73 -10.63
CA VAL A 126 24.03 -29.57 -11.58
C VAL A 126 23.86 -28.86 -12.92
N MET A 127 23.55 -27.56 -12.91
CA MET A 127 23.43 -26.75 -14.12
C MET A 127 24.72 -26.79 -14.95
N ASN A 128 25.86 -26.45 -14.34
CA ASN A 128 27.12 -26.29 -15.05
C ASN A 128 27.77 -27.61 -15.45
N ARG A 129 27.63 -28.67 -14.64
CA ARG A 129 28.30 -29.96 -14.87
C ARG A 129 27.48 -30.93 -15.71
N GLN A 130 26.16 -30.80 -15.71
CA GLN A 130 25.28 -31.80 -16.34
C GLN A 130 24.38 -31.18 -17.40
N ILE A 131 23.62 -30.12 -17.07
CA ILE A 131 22.64 -29.52 -17.99
C ILE A 131 23.31 -28.83 -19.17
N ILE A 132 24.19 -27.85 -18.90
CA ILE A 132 24.84 -27.07 -19.96
C ILE A 132 25.63 -27.98 -20.93
N PRO A 133 26.45 -28.95 -20.45
CA PRO A 133 27.12 -29.88 -21.36
C PRO A 133 26.16 -30.76 -22.17
N ALA A 134 25.06 -31.24 -21.58
CA ALA A 134 24.08 -32.07 -22.29
C ALA A 134 23.33 -31.27 -23.39
N LEU A 135 22.94 -30.03 -23.08
CA LEU A 135 22.30 -29.12 -24.02
C LEU A 135 23.25 -28.72 -25.17
N ASN A 136 24.51 -28.39 -24.87
CA ASN A 136 25.52 -28.11 -25.89
C ASN A 136 25.79 -29.31 -26.81
N ALA A 137 25.77 -30.53 -26.25
CA ALA A 137 25.95 -31.76 -27.01
C ALA A 137 24.68 -32.19 -27.77
N ARG A 138 23.54 -31.52 -27.54
CA ARG A 138 22.20 -31.90 -28.03
C ARG A 138 21.85 -33.35 -27.71
N ASP A 139 22.26 -33.81 -26.52
CA ASP A 139 22.05 -35.17 -26.03
C ASP A 139 20.79 -35.19 -25.15
N GLU A 140 19.65 -35.51 -25.77
CA GLU A 140 18.32 -35.45 -25.13
C GLU A 140 18.22 -36.38 -23.91
N ASP A 141 18.79 -37.59 -23.98
CA ASP A 141 18.76 -38.57 -22.89
C ASP A 141 19.53 -38.07 -21.67
N LYS A 142 20.73 -37.51 -21.89
CA LYS A 142 21.50 -36.89 -20.80
C LYS A 142 20.85 -35.63 -20.26
N ALA A 143 20.26 -34.80 -21.12
CA ALA A 143 19.54 -33.60 -20.71
C ALA A 143 18.34 -33.97 -19.83
N HIS A 144 17.58 -35.00 -20.21
CA HIS A 144 16.43 -35.47 -19.45
C HIS A 144 16.83 -36.01 -18.06
N GLY A 145 17.89 -36.81 -17.98
CA GLY A 145 18.42 -37.32 -16.71
C GLY A 145 18.99 -36.22 -15.80
N ALA A 146 19.64 -35.22 -16.39
CA ALA A 146 20.17 -34.07 -15.66
C ALA A 146 19.07 -33.14 -15.13
N ILE A 147 17.97 -32.99 -15.89
CA ILE A 147 16.81 -32.17 -15.50
C ILE A 147 16.16 -32.69 -14.21
N GLU A 148 16.10 -33.99 -14.01
CA GLU A 148 15.53 -34.56 -12.79
C GLU A 148 16.39 -34.23 -11.55
N GLN A 149 17.72 -34.26 -11.68
CA GLN A 149 18.62 -33.82 -10.62
C GLN A 149 18.51 -32.30 -10.38
N LEU A 150 18.33 -31.52 -11.45
CA LEU A 150 18.16 -30.08 -11.37
C LEU A 150 16.86 -29.72 -10.65
N ARG A 151 15.78 -30.47 -10.89
CA ARG A 151 14.48 -30.33 -10.21
C ARG A 151 14.61 -30.56 -8.71
N VAL A 152 15.34 -31.59 -8.29
CA VAL A 152 15.59 -31.87 -6.86
C VAL A 152 16.38 -30.73 -6.22
N ALA A 153 17.44 -30.26 -6.88
CA ALA A 153 18.24 -29.14 -6.37
C ALA A 153 17.44 -27.83 -6.30
N PHE A 154 16.58 -27.58 -7.30
CA PHE A 154 15.67 -26.43 -7.36
C PHE A 154 14.72 -26.41 -6.15
N HIS A 155 13.99 -27.49 -5.91
CA HIS A 155 13.05 -27.55 -4.78
C HIS A 155 13.76 -27.52 -3.44
N SER A 156 14.94 -28.14 -3.32
CA SER A 156 15.73 -28.05 -2.08
C SER A 156 16.12 -26.60 -1.76
N HIS A 157 16.56 -25.84 -2.78
CA HIS A 157 16.85 -24.41 -2.65
C HIS A 157 15.59 -23.60 -2.33
N GLN A 158 14.47 -23.87 -3.01
CA GLN A 158 13.18 -23.24 -2.74
C GLN A 158 12.75 -23.42 -1.27
N ASP A 159 12.81 -24.65 -0.76
CA ASP A 159 12.47 -24.96 0.65
C ASP A 159 13.36 -24.18 1.63
N ALA A 160 14.65 -24.03 1.31
CA ALA A 160 15.58 -23.25 2.13
C ALA A 160 15.25 -21.75 2.12
N VAL A 161 14.88 -21.21 0.95
CA VAL A 161 14.46 -19.81 0.82
C VAL A 161 13.17 -19.56 1.59
N GLU A 162 12.15 -20.41 1.44
CA GLU A 162 10.88 -20.28 2.16
C GLU A 162 11.08 -20.35 3.68
N LYS A 163 11.97 -21.23 4.16
CA LYS A 163 12.34 -21.33 5.56
C LYS A 163 13.08 -20.08 6.06
N LEU A 164 14.06 -19.57 5.30
CA LEU A 164 14.77 -18.34 5.65
C LEU A 164 13.81 -17.14 5.71
N VAL A 165 12.85 -17.04 4.77
CA VAL A 165 11.82 -15.98 4.78
C VAL A 165 10.96 -16.10 6.04
N ALA A 166 10.47 -17.29 6.37
CA ALA A 166 9.66 -17.51 7.57
C ALA A 166 10.42 -17.14 8.86
N ASN A 167 11.69 -17.54 8.97
CA ASN A 167 12.54 -17.20 10.12
C ASN A 167 12.89 -15.71 10.17
N SER A 168 13.12 -15.09 9.01
CA SER A 168 13.38 -13.65 8.90
C SER A 168 12.16 -12.83 9.31
N ASP A 169 10.96 -13.21 8.87
CA ASP A 169 9.70 -12.56 9.27
C ASP A 169 9.42 -12.72 10.78
N ALA A 170 9.66 -13.92 11.32
CA ALA A 170 9.55 -14.16 12.76
C ALA A 170 10.55 -13.32 13.57
N PHE A 171 11.80 -13.21 13.11
CA PHE A 171 12.83 -12.37 13.71
C PHE A 171 12.44 -10.88 13.67
N LEU A 172 12.02 -10.37 12.51
CA LEU A 172 11.60 -8.97 12.34
C LEU A 172 10.41 -8.61 13.25
N LYS A 173 9.39 -9.49 13.33
CA LYS A 173 8.26 -9.31 14.25
C LYS A 173 8.69 -9.33 15.72
N GLY A 174 9.68 -10.15 16.06
CA GLY A 174 10.29 -10.19 17.39
C GLY A 174 10.97 -8.86 17.73
N GLU A 175 11.80 -8.35 16.82
CA GLU A 175 12.52 -7.08 17.01
C GLU A 175 11.58 -5.87 17.05
N GLU A 176 10.55 -5.82 16.20
CA GLU A 176 9.54 -4.75 16.26
C GLU A 176 8.79 -4.74 17.60
N ARG A 177 8.46 -5.92 18.16
CA ARG A 177 7.84 -6.04 19.49
C ARG A 177 8.79 -5.65 20.62
N ASN A 178 10.05 -6.10 20.54
CA ASN A 178 11.07 -5.76 21.53
C ASN A 178 11.31 -4.25 21.55
N ALA A 179 11.49 -3.62 20.38
CA ALA A 179 11.65 -2.18 20.23
C ALA A 179 10.44 -1.41 20.78
N ALA A 180 9.21 -1.86 20.48
CA ALA A 180 7.99 -1.26 21.03
C ALA A 180 7.93 -1.37 22.56
N SER A 181 8.33 -2.51 23.13
CA SER A 181 8.38 -2.69 24.58
C SER A 181 9.45 -1.83 25.25
N GLU A 182 10.63 -1.69 24.62
CA GLU A 182 11.73 -0.88 25.12
C GLU A 182 11.32 0.60 25.16
N ILE A 183 10.60 1.09 24.14
CA ILE A 183 10.00 2.44 24.11
C ILE A 183 9.10 2.67 25.33
N VAL A 184 8.20 1.73 25.62
CA VAL A 184 7.26 1.87 26.75
C VAL A 184 8.01 1.88 28.07
N THR A 185 8.98 0.99 28.27
CA THR A 185 9.78 0.92 29.50
C THR A 185 10.60 2.20 29.73
N TRP A 186 11.31 2.72 28.72
CA TRP A 186 12.06 3.98 28.84
C TRP A 186 11.14 5.19 29.06
N THR A 187 9.96 5.21 28.45
CA THR A 187 8.96 6.26 28.66
C THR A 187 8.42 6.24 30.09
N ILE A 188 8.19 5.05 30.67
CA ILE A 188 7.79 4.89 32.07
C ILE A 188 8.87 5.41 33.02
N TYR A 189 10.15 5.06 32.80
CA TYR A 189 11.24 5.55 33.64
C TYR A 189 11.43 7.07 33.53
N ALA A 190 11.38 7.62 32.32
CA ALA A 190 11.45 9.07 32.10
C ALA A 190 10.27 9.80 32.76
N GLY A 191 9.06 9.25 32.63
CA GLY A 191 7.84 9.76 33.25
C GLY A 191 7.92 9.73 34.78
N ALA A 192 8.35 8.61 35.36
CA ALA A 192 8.53 8.48 36.82
C ALA A 192 9.56 9.49 37.36
N ALA A 193 10.69 9.69 36.66
CA ALA A 193 11.68 10.70 37.01
C ALA A 193 11.12 12.13 36.90
N GLY A 194 10.35 12.42 35.85
CA GLY A 194 9.68 13.70 35.63
C GLY A 194 8.63 14.02 36.71
N PHE A 195 7.73 13.08 37.00
CA PHE A 195 6.73 13.21 38.07
C PHE A 195 7.38 13.35 39.45
N GLY A 196 8.48 12.62 39.72
CA GLY A 196 9.26 12.76 40.93
C GLY A 196 9.86 14.17 41.09
N SER A 197 10.45 14.72 40.02
CA SER A 197 10.98 16.10 39.98
C SER A 197 9.86 17.14 40.19
N PHE A 198 8.69 16.93 39.56
CA PHE A 198 7.53 17.79 39.71
C PHE A 198 6.96 17.76 41.14
N GLY A 199 6.89 16.59 41.76
CA GLY A 199 6.51 16.43 43.16
C GLY A 199 7.48 17.15 44.11
N LEU A 200 8.79 17.03 43.86
CA LEU A 200 9.80 17.77 44.61
C LEU A 200 9.62 19.29 44.45
N LEU A 201 9.35 19.75 43.23
CA LEU A 201 9.08 21.17 42.94
C LEU A 201 7.87 21.70 43.71
N LEU A 202 6.74 20.97 43.70
CA LEU A 202 5.55 21.35 44.46
C LEU A 202 5.79 21.35 45.97
N ALA A 203 6.48 20.34 46.50
CA ALA A 203 6.85 20.26 47.91
C ALA A 203 7.77 21.42 48.32
N GLY A 204 8.73 21.77 47.48
CA GLY A 204 9.63 22.92 47.69
C GLY A 204 8.91 24.26 47.64
N LEU A 205 8.01 24.47 46.69
CA LEU A 205 7.17 25.67 46.63
C LEU A 205 6.25 25.79 47.85
N TYR A 206 5.67 24.69 48.31
CA TYR A 206 4.87 24.65 49.53
C TYR A 206 5.70 25.02 50.77
N LEU A 207 6.90 24.45 50.91
CA LEU A 207 7.83 24.76 52.01
C LEU A 207 8.30 26.22 51.95
N LEU A 208 8.59 26.76 50.76
CA LEU A 208 8.99 28.15 50.55
C LEU A 208 7.87 29.12 50.93
N ARG A 209 6.63 28.84 50.51
CA ARG A 209 5.45 29.60 50.92
C ARG A 209 5.29 29.62 52.43
N ARG A 210 5.39 28.46 53.09
CA ARG A 210 5.21 28.34 54.54
C ARG A 210 6.36 28.94 55.36
N ARG A 211 7.60 28.85 54.86
CA ARG A 211 8.80 29.24 55.61
C ARG A 211 9.24 30.68 55.38
N ALA A 212 8.99 31.24 54.19
CA ALA A 212 9.42 32.58 53.80
C ALA A 212 8.23 33.54 53.58
N ILE A 213 7.25 33.19 52.74
CA ILE A 213 6.19 34.13 52.30
C ILE A 213 5.21 34.47 53.44
N LEU A 214 4.67 33.45 54.12
CA LEU A 214 3.71 33.66 55.22
C LEU A 214 4.28 34.51 56.38
N PRO A 215 5.52 34.28 56.86
CA PRO A 215 6.13 35.13 57.88
C PRO A 215 6.43 36.56 57.41
N LEU A 216 6.72 36.77 56.12
CA LEU A 216 6.94 38.11 55.56
C LEU A 216 5.64 38.92 55.54
N ASP A 217 4.51 38.31 55.20
CA ASP A 217 3.19 38.96 55.31
C ASP A 217 2.86 39.33 56.77
N GLY A 218 3.18 38.45 57.73
CA GLY A 218 3.02 38.74 59.16
C GLY A 218 3.90 39.91 59.64
N MET A 219 5.14 40.01 59.14
CA MET A 219 6.04 41.14 59.42
C MET A 219 5.57 42.43 58.75
N LYS A 220 5.00 42.35 57.53
CA LYS A 220 4.41 43.51 56.82
C LYS A 220 3.23 44.08 57.61
N ALA A 221 2.32 43.22 58.08
CA ALA A 221 1.20 43.64 58.91
C ALA A 221 1.67 44.28 60.23
N TYR A 222 2.69 43.68 60.88
CA TYR A 222 3.26 44.22 62.12
C TYR A 222 3.94 45.58 61.92
N MET A 223 4.71 45.76 60.84
CA MET A 223 5.33 47.05 60.53
C MET A 223 4.31 48.14 60.20
N GLY A 224 3.15 47.77 59.62
CA GLY A 224 2.01 48.68 59.44
C GLY A 224 1.49 49.21 60.77
N ASN A 225 1.18 48.31 61.70
CA ASN A 225 0.70 48.69 63.05
C ASN A 225 1.75 49.52 63.82
N LEU A 226 3.04 49.20 63.67
CA LEU A 226 4.13 49.94 64.30
C LEU A 226 4.25 51.37 63.77
N ALA A 227 3.98 51.59 62.48
CA ALA A 227 3.99 52.92 61.86
C ALA A 227 2.78 53.79 62.26
N GLU A 228 1.66 53.15 62.60
CA GLU A 228 0.44 53.80 63.12
C GLU A 228 0.51 54.11 64.63
N GLY A 229 1.63 53.76 65.28
CA GLY A 229 1.89 54.08 66.70
C GLY A 229 1.36 53.04 67.69
N ASP A 230 0.93 51.87 67.24
CA ASP A 230 0.56 50.77 68.12
C ASP A 230 1.79 49.94 68.53
N PHE A 231 2.27 50.16 69.75
CA PHE A 231 3.41 49.44 70.34
C PHE A 231 3.00 48.28 71.26
N SER A 232 1.69 47.98 71.37
CA SER A 232 1.15 47.06 72.37
C SER A 232 1.39 45.58 72.06
N THR A 233 1.64 45.24 70.79
CA THR A 233 1.81 43.86 70.32
C THR A 233 3.28 43.47 70.24
N ASP A 234 3.59 42.22 70.62
CA ASP A 234 4.95 41.69 70.55
C ASP A 234 5.40 41.40 69.12
N VAL A 235 6.70 41.58 68.87
CA VAL A 235 7.25 41.39 67.52
C VAL A 235 7.11 39.92 67.12
N PRO A 236 6.35 39.61 66.05
CA PRO A 236 6.13 38.25 65.63
C PRO A 236 7.44 37.59 65.19
N TYR A 237 7.53 36.28 65.38
CA TYR A 237 8.65 35.44 64.91
C TYR A 237 10.02 35.70 65.56
N ALA A 238 10.10 36.40 66.70
CA ALA A 238 11.35 36.73 67.40
C ALA A 238 12.21 35.52 67.81
N ASN A 239 11.58 34.36 68.03
CA ASN A 239 12.25 33.11 68.41
C ASN A 239 12.84 32.33 67.22
N ARG A 240 12.70 32.85 65.98
CA ARG A 240 13.30 32.21 64.81
C ARG A 240 14.81 32.46 64.77
N SER A 241 15.53 31.47 64.25
CA SER A 241 17.00 31.49 64.10
C SER A 241 17.45 31.69 62.66
N ASP A 242 16.53 32.02 61.75
CA ASP A 242 16.77 32.27 60.32
C ASP A 242 16.69 33.78 60.00
N GLU A 243 16.81 34.13 58.72
CA GLU A 243 16.87 35.51 58.22
C GLU A 243 15.65 36.35 58.65
N ILE A 244 14.46 35.73 58.73
CA ILE A 244 13.24 36.39 59.24
C ILE A 244 13.34 36.65 60.75
N GLY A 245 13.95 35.75 61.51
CA GLY A 245 14.26 35.96 62.92
C GLY A 245 15.27 37.08 63.15
N ALA A 246 16.27 37.23 62.27
CA ALA A 246 17.21 38.35 62.30
C ALA A 246 16.50 39.69 61.99
N MET A 247 15.61 39.72 60.99
CA MET A 247 14.76 40.89 60.71
C MET A 247 13.81 41.21 61.87
N SER A 248 13.17 40.21 62.48
CA SER A 248 12.29 40.37 63.64
C SER A 248 13.07 40.96 64.84
N LYS A 249 14.29 40.50 65.10
CA LYS A 249 15.17 41.08 66.13
C LYS A 249 15.59 42.52 65.80
N ALA A 250 15.82 42.86 64.53
CA ALA A 250 16.09 44.23 64.11
C ALA A 250 14.85 45.14 64.27
N VAL A 251 13.66 44.65 63.94
CA VAL A 251 12.38 45.36 64.16
C VAL A 251 12.07 45.52 65.66
N ALA A 252 12.48 44.56 66.50
CA ALA A 252 12.42 44.68 67.96
C ALA A 252 13.36 45.76 68.53
N VAL A 253 14.42 46.13 67.79
CA VAL A 253 15.25 47.30 68.11
C VAL A 253 14.55 48.59 67.65
N PHE A 254 13.87 48.58 66.51
CA PHE A 254 13.05 49.73 66.07
C PHE A 254 11.86 50.02 66.99
N ARG A 255 11.10 49.02 67.46
CA ARG A 255 10.05 49.20 68.49
C ARG A 255 10.62 49.82 69.77
N ARG A 256 11.80 49.37 70.20
CA ARG A 256 12.50 49.88 71.39
C ARG A 256 12.96 51.32 71.21
N ASN A 257 13.48 51.67 70.04
CA ASN A 257 13.91 53.03 69.70
C ASN A 257 12.72 53.98 69.43
N ALA A 258 11.57 53.47 68.98
CA ALA A 258 10.34 54.24 68.81
C ALA A 258 9.71 54.64 70.17
N LEU A 259 9.82 53.77 71.18
CA LEU A 259 9.44 54.06 72.57
C LEU A 259 10.37 55.06 73.28
N GLU A 260 11.62 55.24 72.82
CA GLU A 260 12.57 56.24 73.37
C GLU A 260 12.53 57.61 72.66
N ARG A 261 11.84 57.73 71.51
CA ARG A 261 11.85 58.96 70.68
C ARG A 261 10.55 59.77 70.72
N GLN A 262 9.74 59.56 71.75
CA GLN A 262 8.48 60.28 72.00
C GLN A 262 8.63 61.49 72.94
N GLU A 263 9.86 61.91 73.30
CA GLU A 263 10.09 63.09 74.16
C GLU A 263 11.07 64.15 73.58
N ALA A 264 11.50 64.03 72.32
CA ALA A 264 12.50 64.95 71.72
C ALA A 264 12.03 65.69 70.45
N GLN A 265 10.78 66.19 70.45
CA GLN A 265 10.26 67.08 69.40
C GLN A 265 9.32 68.18 69.96
N THR A 266 9.67 68.76 71.10
CA THR A 266 8.93 69.90 71.69
C THR A 266 9.85 71.09 71.93
N ARG A 267 10.39 71.62 70.82
CA ARG A 267 10.67 73.05 70.61
C ARG A 267 11.33 73.22 69.25
N GLU A 268 10.93 74.30 68.56
CA GLU A 268 11.68 74.93 67.48
C GLU A 268 11.30 74.60 66.02
N THR A 269 10.04 74.74 65.65
CA THR A 269 9.64 75.15 64.28
C THR A 269 8.48 76.16 64.28
N ALA A 270 8.34 76.96 65.34
CA ALA A 270 7.43 78.13 65.39
C ALA A 270 8.16 79.45 65.09
N ARG A 271 9.12 79.44 64.15
CA ARG A 271 9.92 80.62 63.76
C ARG A 271 10.27 80.68 62.26
N ARG A 272 9.36 80.22 61.39
CA ARG A 272 9.46 80.46 59.94
C ARG A 272 8.21 81.07 59.31
N ASP A 273 7.38 81.72 60.12
CA ASP A 273 6.22 82.52 59.67
C ASP A 273 6.60 83.95 59.23
N ALA A 274 7.85 84.18 58.79
CA ALA A 274 8.33 85.52 58.42
C ALA A 274 9.08 85.59 57.06
N GLU A 275 9.04 84.53 56.24
CA GLU A 275 9.51 84.57 54.83
C GLU A 275 8.36 84.48 53.80
N PHE A 276 7.12 84.24 54.23
CA PHE A 276 5.95 84.02 53.36
C PHE A 276 5.47 85.26 52.58
N GLU A 277 6.00 86.45 52.87
CA GLU A 277 5.60 87.70 52.21
C GLU A 277 6.44 88.05 50.97
N ARG A 278 7.57 87.37 50.70
CA ARG A 278 8.45 87.70 49.55
C ARG A 278 8.37 86.73 48.37
N GLU A 279 7.72 85.57 48.52
CA GLU A 279 7.56 84.58 47.43
C GLU A 279 6.21 84.68 46.72
N ARG A 280 5.27 85.47 47.28
CA ARG A 280 3.87 85.59 46.82
C ARG A 280 3.74 86.24 45.43
N SER A 281 4.76 86.95 44.94
CA SER A 281 4.77 87.60 43.63
C SER A 281 5.49 86.80 42.52
N GLN A 282 6.13 85.66 42.84
CA GLN A 282 6.64 84.69 41.85
C GLN A 282 5.77 83.42 41.78
N LEU A 283 5.01 83.11 42.84
CA LEU A 283 4.09 81.97 42.91
C LEU A 283 2.86 82.11 42.01
N ALA A 284 2.45 83.31 41.60
CA ALA A 284 1.31 83.49 40.71
C ALA A 284 1.61 83.10 39.25
N GLU A 285 2.86 83.25 38.82
CA GLU A 285 3.31 82.87 37.46
C GLU A 285 3.68 81.37 37.40
N LYS A 286 4.29 80.83 38.47
CA LYS A 286 4.51 79.39 38.64
C LYS A 286 3.21 78.60 38.87
N ALA A 287 2.23 79.12 39.63
CA ALA A 287 0.96 78.42 39.87
C ALA A 287 0.15 78.22 38.58
N THR A 288 0.23 79.17 37.64
CA THR A 288 -0.40 79.00 36.32
C THR A 288 0.31 77.92 35.48
N GLU A 289 1.65 77.85 35.51
CA GLU A 289 2.39 76.76 34.85
C GLU A 289 2.18 75.41 35.55
N GLU A 290 2.11 75.38 36.88
CA GLU A 290 1.84 74.18 37.68
C GLU A 290 0.42 73.67 37.43
N GLN A 291 -0.59 74.56 37.35
CA GLN A 291 -1.97 74.19 37.00
C GLN A 291 -2.12 73.72 35.56
N ILE A 292 -1.43 74.36 34.60
CA ILE A 292 -1.38 73.87 33.21
C ILE A 292 -0.74 72.47 33.19
N ARG A 293 0.36 72.27 33.92
CA ARG A 293 1.06 70.98 34.00
C ARG A 293 0.22 69.90 34.71
N GLU A 294 -0.43 70.22 35.82
CA GLU A 294 -1.37 69.33 36.52
C GLU A 294 -2.53 68.93 35.62
N THR A 295 -3.10 69.87 34.87
CA THR A 295 -4.20 69.60 33.93
C THR A 295 -3.74 68.64 32.84
N VAL A 296 -2.55 68.87 32.26
CA VAL A 296 -1.94 67.98 31.25
C VAL A 296 -1.69 66.59 31.84
N ILE A 297 -1.07 66.49 33.02
CA ILE A 297 -0.79 65.22 33.70
C ILE A 297 -2.09 64.48 34.01
N ASN A 298 -3.11 65.15 34.55
CA ASN A 298 -4.37 64.51 34.91
C ASN A 298 -5.12 64.00 33.67
N GLN A 299 -5.17 64.78 32.59
CA GLN A 299 -5.79 64.38 31.32
C GLN A 299 -5.05 63.20 30.67
N LEU A 300 -3.71 63.22 30.66
CA LEU A 300 -2.91 62.10 30.17
C LEU A 300 -3.02 60.86 31.06
N THR A 301 -3.03 61.04 32.38
CA THR A 301 -3.19 59.94 33.33
C THR A 301 -4.54 59.26 33.13
N TYR A 302 -5.60 60.05 32.98
CA TYR A 302 -6.93 59.55 32.65
C TYR A 302 -6.95 58.81 31.29
N GLY A 303 -6.33 59.39 30.26
CA GLY A 303 -6.22 58.74 28.94
C GLY A 303 -5.45 57.42 28.98
N LEU A 304 -4.35 57.35 29.72
CA LEU A 304 -3.55 56.15 29.94
C LEU A 304 -4.31 55.11 30.78
N GLU A 305 -5.12 55.55 31.74
CA GLU A 305 -6.00 54.68 32.52
C GLU A 305 -7.10 54.06 31.62
N GLN A 306 -7.72 54.84 30.74
CA GLN A 306 -8.65 54.32 29.73
C GLN A 306 -7.95 53.33 28.78
N LEU A 307 -6.73 53.64 28.31
CA LEU A 307 -5.93 52.71 27.50
C LEU A 307 -5.63 51.40 28.25
N SER A 308 -5.27 51.47 29.54
CA SER A 308 -4.97 50.29 30.36
C SER A 308 -6.18 49.37 30.57
N THR A 309 -7.38 49.95 30.50
CA THR A 309 -8.65 49.21 30.58
C THR A 309 -9.20 48.78 29.20
N GLY A 310 -8.45 49.06 28.13
CA GLY A 310 -8.78 48.66 26.76
C GLY A 310 -9.68 49.65 26.00
N LYS A 311 -9.99 50.82 26.54
CA LYS A 311 -10.87 51.79 25.87
C LYS A 311 -10.11 52.63 24.86
N LEU A 312 -10.20 52.27 23.58
CA LEU A 312 -9.48 52.89 22.47
C LEU A 312 -10.29 54.00 21.77
N ASP A 313 -11.55 54.19 22.13
CA ASP A 313 -12.44 55.25 21.67
C ASP A 313 -12.22 56.59 22.41
N CYS A 314 -11.47 56.60 23.51
CA CYS A 314 -11.19 57.80 24.30
C CYS A 314 -10.21 58.75 23.59
N ARG A 315 -10.56 60.04 23.48
CA ARG A 315 -9.68 61.11 22.96
C ARG A 315 -9.59 62.25 23.96
N ILE A 316 -8.42 62.85 24.09
CA ILE A 316 -8.24 64.09 24.85
C ILE A 316 -8.72 65.24 23.97
N THR A 317 -9.94 65.72 24.23
CA THR A 317 -10.61 66.78 23.45
C THR A 317 -10.27 68.18 23.96
N THR A 318 -9.85 68.31 25.22
CA THR A 318 -9.48 69.60 25.81
C THR A 318 -8.12 70.05 25.25
N PRO A 319 -8.03 71.20 24.57
CA PRO A 319 -6.77 71.72 24.06
C PRO A 319 -5.78 71.99 25.20
N PHE A 320 -4.52 71.63 25.01
CA PHE A 320 -3.46 71.94 25.96
C PHE A 320 -2.82 73.29 25.64
N ALA A 321 -2.06 73.85 26.57
CA ALA A 321 -1.20 74.99 26.28
C ALA A 321 -0.23 74.65 25.13
N ALA A 322 0.16 75.65 24.33
CA ALA A 322 0.94 75.46 23.09
C ALA A 322 2.18 74.56 23.26
N THR A 323 2.85 74.64 24.42
CA THR A 323 4.03 73.84 24.78
C THR A 323 3.73 72.34 24.91
N TYR A 324 2.50 71.95 25.23
CA TYR A 324 2.06 70.56 25.48
C TYR A 324 1.08 70.03 24.42
N GLU A 325 0.59 70.85 23.50
CA GLU A 325 -0.41 70.46 22.49
C GLU A 325 0.08 69.31 21.59
N THR A 326 1.39 69.24 21.31
CA THR A 326 1.98 68.11 20.57
C THR A 326 1.80 66.78 21.31
N LEU A 327 1.84 66.77 22.64
CA LEU A 327 1.62 65.57 23.45
C LEU A 327 0.17 65.07 23.31
N ARG A 328 -0.80 65.99 23.36
CA ARG A 328 -2.23 65.68 23.15
C ARG A 328 -2.46 65.06 21.77
N ALA A 329 -1.91 65.71 20.73
CA ALA A 329 -2.01 65.23 19.36
C ALA A 329 -1.38 63.83 19.20
N LYS A 330 -0.16 63.61 19.72
CA LYS A 330 0.52 62.31 19.63
C LYS A 330 -0.17 61.21 20.43
N PHE A 331 -0.76 61.52 21.58
CA PHE A 331 -1.60 60.58 22.31
C PHE A 331 -2.81 60.16 21.47
N ASN A 332 -3.57 61.13 20.93
CA ASN A 332 -4.73 60.84 20.09
C ASN A 332 -4.36 60.09 18.81
N ASP A 333 -3.28 60.47 18.11
CA ASP A 333 -2.75 59.78 16.93
C ASP A 333 -2.43 58.30 17.25
N SER A 334 -1.85 58.04 18.43
CA SER A 334 -1.51 56.68 18.87
C SER A 334 -2.76 55.86 19.17
N MET A 335 -3.78 56.47 19.78
CA MET A 335 -5.07 55.83 20.02
C MET A 335 -5.80 55.52 18.72
N ASP A 336 -5.75 56.41 17.72
CA ASP A 336 -6.30 56.17 16.37
C ASP A 336 -5.60 55.01 15.69
N ALA A 337 -4.27 54.98 15.71
CA ALA A 337 -3.48 53.90 15.09
C ALA A 337 -3.73 52.55 15.76
N LEU A 338 -3.82 52.51 17.10
CA LEU A 338 -4.09 51.28 17.85
C LEU A 338 -5.54 50.79 17.61
N SER A 339 -6.51 51.70 17.60
CA SER A 339 -7.91 51.40 17.27
C SER A 339 -8.05 50.82 15.86
N ALA A 340 -7.41 51.45 14.86
CA ALA A 340 -7.41 50.96 13.48
C ALA A 340 -6.76 49.57 13.36
N SER A 341 -5.63 49.34 14.04
CA SER A 341 -4.95 48.04 14.05
C SER A 341 -5.82 46.95 14.67
N MET A 342 -6.51 47.24 15.79
CA MET A 342 -7.43 46.29 16.42
C MET A 342 -8.65 45.98 15.53
N ALA A 343 -9.17 46.99 14.82
CA ALA A 343 -10.26 46.80 13.86
C ALA A 343 -9.84 45.91 12.67
N GLU A 344 -8.64 46.10 12.13
CA GLU A 344 -8.09 45.26 11.05
C GLU A 344 -7.87 43.80 11.52
N ILE A 345 -7.37 43.61 12.75
CA ILE A 345 -7.23 42.29 13.36
C ILE A 345 -8.59 41.62 13.55
N ALA A 346 -9.61 42.37 14.02
CA ALA A 346 -10.97 41.85 14.18
C ALA A 346 -11.56 41.38 12.84
N GLN A 347 -11.42 42.20 11.80
CA GLN A 347 -11.94 41.89 10.47
C GLN A 347 -11.24 40.66 9.87
N THR A 348 -9.90 40.61 9.97
CA THR A 348 -9.10 39.48 9.48
C THR A 348 -9.46 38.20 10.24
N SER A 349 -9.64 38.27 11.56
CA SER A 349 -10.05 37.11 12.38
C SER A 349 -11.40 36.56 11.96
N LYS A 350 -12.38 37.44 11.73
CA LYS A 350 -13.71 37.07 11.27
C LYS A 350 -13.65 36.40 9.89
N GLN A 351 -12.82 36.92 8.99
CA GLN A 351 -12.62 36.34 7.67
C GLN A 351 -11.97 34.95 7.76
N VAL A 352 -10.91 34.77 8.57
CA VAL A 352 -10.29 33.46 8.80
C VAL A 352 -11.28 32.48 9.44
N GLY A 353 -12.12 32.93 10.37
CA GLY A 353 -13.16 32.11 10.98
C GLY A 353 -14.18 31.62 9.97
N SER A 354 -14.66 32.49 9.08
CA SER A 354 -15.57 32.13 7.99
C SER A 354 -14.92 31.14 7.02
N SER A 355 -13.70 31.43 6.54
CA SER A 355 -13.00 30.53 5.63
C SER A 355 -12.70 29.17 6.27
N SER A 356 -12.42 29.12 7.58
CA SER A 356 -12.24 27.85 8.30
C SER A 356 -13.53 27.04 8.37
N ALA A 357 -14.69 27.70 8.53
CA ALA A 357 -15.99 27.03 8.51
C ALA A 357 -16.33 26.49 7.11
N ASP A 358 -16.08 27.28 6.06
CA ASP A 358 -16.29 26.87 4.67
C ASP A 358 -15.41 25.66 4.29
N ILE A 359 -14.13 25.68 4.66
CA ILE A 359 -13.21 24.55 4.45
C ILE A 359 -13.67 23.33 5.24
N THR A 360 -14.14 23.50 6.48
CA THR A 360 -14.66 22.39 7.30
C THR A 360 -15.83 21.71 6.57
N GLY A 361 -16.82 22.47 6.09
CA GLY A 361 -17.96 21.92 5.35
C GLY A 361 -17.55 21.24 4.02
N ALA A 362 -16.61 21.84 3.27
CA ALA A 362 -16.07 21.22 2.05
C ALA A 362 -15.35 19.89 2.34
N THR A 363 -14.64 19.84 3.47
CA THR A 363 -13.88 18.66 3.89
C THR A 363 -14.79 17.54 4.41
N GLU A 364 -15.87 17.86 5.12
CA GLU A 364 -16.90 16.89 5.51
C GLU A 364 -17.58 16.29 4.26
N SER A 365 -17.86 17.11 3.23
CA SER A 365 -18.36 16.61 1.95
C SER A 365 -17.36 15.72 1.23
N LEU A 366 -16.06 16.07 1.26
CA LEU A 366 -14.99 15.23 0.73
C LEU A 366 -14.93 13.88 1.45
N ALA A 367 -15.02 13.86 2.78
CA ALA A 367 -15.04 12.63 3.57
C ALA A 367 -16.21 11.72 3.16
N ALA A 368 -17.44 12.26 3.07
CA ALA A 368 -18.62 11.50 2.65
C ALA A 368 -18.48 10.91 1.23
N ARG A 369 -17.92 11.68 0.29
CA ARG A 369 -17.64 11.19 -1.08
C ARG A 369 -16.55 10.12 -1.09
N THR A 370 -15.57 10.23 -0.21
CA THR A 370 -14.47 9.26 -0.08
C THR A 370 -14.99 7.94 0.47
N GLU A 371 -15.90 7.96 1.46
CA GLU A 371 -16.58 6.76 1.95
C GLU A 371 -17.43 6.09 0.85
N GLN A 372 -18.19 6.87 0.09
CA GLN A 372 -18.95 6.34 -1.05
C GLN A 372 -18.03 5.72 -2.11
N GLN A 373 -16.88 6.36 -2.37
CA GLN A 373 -15.89 5.85 -3.32
C GLN A 373 -15.25 4.54 -2.84
N ALA A 374 -14.98 4.41 -1.54
CA ALA A 374 -14.49 3.15 -0.95
C ALA A 374 -15.50 2.01 -1.16
N ALA A 375 -16.80 2.25 -0.93
CA ALA A 375 -17.83 1.25 -1.18
C ALA A 375 -17.88 0.81 -2.66
N MET A 376 -17.77 1.76 -3.60
CA MET A 376 -17.73 1.44 -5.03
C MET A 376 -16.47 0.65 -5.43
N LEU A 377 -15.32 0.92 -4.78
CA LEU A 377 -14.09 0.17 -5.00
C LEU A 377 -14.20 -1.27 -4.50
N GLU A 378 -14.88 -1.51 -3.38
CA GLU A 378 -15.15 -2.85 -2.85
C GLU A 378 -16.05 -3.68 -3.80
N GLU A 379 -17.11 -3.07 -4.31
CA GLU A 379 -17.98 -3.68 -5.34
C GLU A 379 -17.20 -3.97 -6.63
N ALA A 380 -16.39 -3.02 -7.10
CA ALA A 380 -15.57 -3.19 -8.30
C ALA A 380 -14.55 -4.34 -8.13
N THR A 381 -13.92 -4.45 -6.96
CA THR A 381 -12.98 -5.53 -6.65
C THR A 381 -13.65 -6.90 -6.68
N THR A 382 -14.87 -6.97 -6.16
CA THR A 382 -15.69 -8.19 -6.21
C THR A 382 -16.05 -8.57 -7.64
N ALA A 383 -16.52 -7.61 -8.44
CA ALA A 383 -16.86 -7.82 -9.84
C ALA A 383 -15.63 -8.25 -10.69
N LEU A 384 -14.47 -7.66 -10.44
CA LEU A 384 -13.22 -8.05 -11.10
C LEU A 384 -12.76 -9.45 -10.72
N SER A 385 -12.92 -9.83 -9.44
CA SER A 385 -12.59 -11.18 -8.97
C SER A 385 -13.50 -12.23 -9.62
N GLU A 386 -14.80 -11.94 -9.74
CA GLU A 386 -15.73 -12.80 -10.46
C GLU A 386 -15.37 -12.87 -11.95
N MET A 387 -15.06 -11.75 -12.59
CA MET A 387 -14.66 -11.71 -14.00
C MET A 387 -13.38 -12.52 -14.25
N ASN A 388 -12.40 -12.44 -13.35
CA ASN A 388 -11.17 -13.24 -13.43
C ASN A 388 -11.47 -14.74 -13.32
N ALA A 389 -12.35 -15.12 -12.38
CA ALA A 389 -12.80 -16.51 -12.25
C ALA A 389 -13.50 -16.99 -13.52
N LYS A 390 -14.38 -16.18 -14.12
CA LYS A 390 -15.06 -16.51 -15.39
C LYS A 390 -14.09 -16.63 -16.57
N ALA A 391 -13.08 -15.77 -16.66
CA ALA A 391 -12.05 -15.86 -17.69
C ALA A 391 -11.23 -17.16 -17.55
N LYS A 392 -10.86 -17.53 -16.33
CA LYS A 392 -10.15 -18.78 -16.05
C LYS A 392 -11.01 -20.01 -16.36
N ASP A 393 -12.29 -19.97 -16.00
CA ASP A 393 -13.25 -21.02 -16.36
C ASP A 393 -13.44 -21.15 -17.87
N ALA A 394 -13.50 -20.03 -18.60
CA ALA A 394 -13.58 -20.04 -20.06
C ALA A 394 -12.35 -20.71 -20.69
N SER A 395 -11.14 -20.37 -20.21
CA SER A 395 -9.89 -21.00 -20.63
C SER A 395 -9.87 -22.51 -20.35
N ASN A 396 -10.32 -22.93 -19.16
CA ASN A 396 -10.39 -24.34 -18.80
C ASN A 396 -11.39 -25.13 -19.67
N HIS A 397 -12.57 -24.56 -19.93
CA HIS A 397 -13.56 -25.18 -20.81
C HIS A 397 -13.07 -25.26 -22.26
N ALA A 398 -12.41 -24.21 -22.74
CA ALA A 398 -11.78 -24.22 -24.06
C ALA A 398 -10.70 -25.31 -24.14
N GLY A 399 -9.84 -25.45 -23.13
CA GLY A 399 -8.85 -26.54 -23.07
C GLY A 399 -9.48 -27.94 -23.13
N LYS A 400 -10.59 -28.17 -22.40
CA LYS A 400 -11.35 -29.43 -22.49
C LYS A 400 -11.93 -29.64 -23.90
N ALA A 401 -12.46 -28.59 -24.52
CA ALA A 401 -12.99 -28.65 -25.88
C ALA A 401 -11.90 -28.99 -26.91
N THR A 402 -10.67 -28.48 -26.75
CA THR A 402 -9.52 -28.89 -27.58
C THR A 402 -9.27 -30.39 -27.49
N GLY A 403 -9.31 -30.97 -26.29
CA GLY A 403 -9.15 -32.41 -26.09
C GLY A 403 -10.24 -33.23 -26.82
N MET A 404 -11.50 -32.83 -26.70
CA MET A 404 -12.62 -33.48 -27.39
C MET A 404 -12.51 -33.36 -28.92
N MET A 405 -12.04 -32.22 -29.44
CA MET A 405 -11.80 -32.06 -30.88
C MET A 405 -10.66 -32.94 -31.39
N ALA A 406 -9.59 -33.11 -30.60
CA ALA A 406 -8.50 -34.02 -30.94
C ALA A 406 -8.97 -35.49 -31.01
N GLU A 407 -9.81 -35.92 -30.07
CA GLU A 407 -10.42 -37.26 -30.09
C GLU A 407 -11.37 -37.44 -31.28
N THR A 408 -12.16 -36.41 -31.59
CA THR A 408 -13.07 -36.40 -32.76
C THR A 408 -12.29 -36.51 -34.06
N ARG A 409 -11.17 -35.78 -34.19
CA ARG A 409 -10.26 -35.85 -35.34
C ARG A 409 -9.70 -37.25 -35.52
N ASN A 410 -9.17 -37.85 -34.46
CA ASN A 410 -8.62 -39.21 -34.52
C ASN A 410 -9.70 -40.24 -34.94
N SER A 411 -10.92 -40.09 -34.41
CA SER A 411 -12.06 -40.93 -34.79
C SER A 411 -12.44 -40.78 -36.28
N ALA A 412 -12.38 -39.55 -36.81
CA ALA A 412 -12.62 -39.28 -38.23
C ALA A 412 -11.49 -39.85 -39.12
N GLU A 413 -10.23 -39.69 -38.73
CA GLU A 413 -9.06 -40.27 -39.42
C GLU A 413 -9.13 -41.81 -39.47
N HIS A 414 -9.49 -42.44 -38.35
CA HIS A 414 -9.71 -43.89 -38.28
C HIS A 414 -10.87 -44.34 -39.16
N SER A 415 -12.02 -43.63 -39.11
CA SER A 415 -13.18 -43.92 -39.96
C SER A 415 -12.84 -43.78 -41.44
N ALA A 416 -12.03 -42.78 -41.81
CA ALA A 416 -11.57 -42.58 -43.18
C ALA A 416 -10.65 -43.73 -43.64
N ALA A 417 -9.82 -44.29 -42.74
CA ALA A 417 -9.01 -45.46 -43.04
C ALA A 417 -9.88 -46.71 -43.31
N VAL A 418 -10.87 -46.98 -42.44
CA VAL A 418 -11.82 -48.10 -42.61
C VAL A 418 -12.61 -47.96 -43.92
N VAL A 419 -13.05 -46.75 -44.26
CA VAL A 419 -13.74 -46.48 -45.54
C VAL A 419 -12.84 -46.75 -46.73
N ARG A 420 -11.56 -46.35 -46.69
CA ARG A 420 -10.58 -46.66 -47.75
C ARG A 420 -10.38 -48.17 -47.93
N GLU A 421 -10.30 -48.92 -46.83
CA GLU A 421 -10.23 -50.39 -46.88
C GLU A 421 -11.50 -51.01 -47.47
N ALA A 422 -12.67 -50.47 -47.14
CA ALA A 422 -13.95 -50.92 -47.69
C ALA A 422 -14.07 -50.66 -49.20
N ILE A 423 -13.59 -49.50 -49.69
CA ILE A 423 -13.51 -49.20 -51.13
C ILE A 423 -12.64 -50.24 -51.83
N ALA A 424 -11.42 -50.47 -51.32
CA ALA A 424 -10.51 -51.47 -51.90
C ALA A 424 -11.11 -52.89 -51.89
N ALA A 425 -11.88 -53.25 -50.86
CA ALA A 425 -12.58 -54.53 -50.81
C ALA A 425 -13.69 -54.62 -51.88
N MET A 426 -14.48 -53.57 -52.08
CA MET A 426 -15.52 -53.52 -53.10
C MET A 426 -14.95 -53.53 -54.52
N GLU A 427 -13.84 -52.85 -54.78
CA GLU A 427 -13.14 -52.89 -56.08
C GLU A 427 -12.64 -54.31 -56.40
N ARG A 428 -12.15 -55.06 -55.40
CA ARG A 428 -11.80 -56.48 -55.58
C ARG A 428 -13.03 -57.34 -55.89
N ILE A 429 -14.17 -57.07 -55.26
CA ILE A 429 -15.43 -57.78 -55.53
C ILE A 429 -15.95 -57.47 -56.93
N GLU A 430 -15.86 -56.21 -57.36
CA GLU A 430 -16.21 -55.78 -58.73
C GLU A 430 -15.34 -56.51 -59.76
N GLY A 431 -14.01 -56.51 -59.55
CA GLY A 431 -13.07 -57.23 -60.41
C GLY A 431 -13.35 -58.74 -60.47
N SER A 432 -13.62 -59.38 -59.33
CA SER A 432 -13.98 -60.81 -59.25
C SER A 432 -15.31 -61.09 -59.98
N SER A 433 -16.30 -60.21 -59.84
CA SER A 433 -17.58 -60.35 -60.53
C SER A 433 -17.42 -60.25 -62.06
N SER A 434 -16.55 -59.35 -62.54
CA SER A 434 -16.20 -59.26 -63.96
C SER A 434 -15.54 -60.55 -64.46
N GLN A 435 -14.58 -61.10 -63.70
CA GLN A 435 -13.90 -62.36 -64.05
C GLN A 435 -14.87 -63.54 -64.09
N ILE A 436 -15.83 -63.62 -63.15
CA ILE A 436 -16.88 -64.64 -63.18
C ILE A 436 -17.75 -64.46 -64.43
N GLY A 437 -18.08 -63.22 -64.80
CA GLY A 437 -18.78 -62.91 -66.04
C GLY A 437 -18.09 -63.47 -67.28
N ASP A 438 -16.76 -63.32 -67.37
CA ASP A 438 -15.95 -63.87 -68.47
C ASP A 438 -15.95 -65.41 -68.49
N ILE A 439 -15.84 -66.05 -67.32
CA ILE A 439 -15.92 -67.52 -67.21
C ILE A 439 -17.29 -68.03 -67.67
N VAL A 440 -18.37 -67.35 -67.28
CA VAL A 440 -19.73 -67.69 -67.69
C VAL A 440 -19.92 -67.53 -69.21
N ASN A 441 -19.25 -66.56 -69.84
CA ASN A 441 -19.22 -66.43 -71.30
C ASN A 441 -18.53 -67.64 -71.95
N VAL A 442 -17.39 -68.07 -71.43
CA VAL A 442 -16.69 -69.27 -71.92
C VAL A 442 -17.54 -70.54 -71.74
N ILE A 443 -18.26 -70.69 -70.62
CA ILE A 443 -19.16 -71.83 -70.39
C ILE A 443 -20.30 -71.85 -71.42
N ASP A 444 -20.90 -70.69 -71.71
CA ASP A 444 -21.94 -70.53 -72.73
C ASP A 444 -21.42 -70.91 -74.13
N GLU A 445 -20.19 -70.48 -74.47
CA GLU A 445 -19.51 -70.87 -75.71
C GLU A 445 -19.24 -72.39 -75.79
N ILE A 446 -18.75 -73.00 -74.70
CA ILE A 446 -18.54 -74.45 -74.63
C ILE A 446 -19.86 -75.21 -74.78
N ALA A 447 -20.94 -74.74 -74.12
CA ALA A 447 -22.26 -75.33 -74.24
C ALA A 447 -22.78 -75.23 -75.69
N PHE A 448 -22.58 -74.09 -76.35
CA PHE A 448 -22.93 -73.91 -77.76
C PHE A 448 -22.15 -74.84 -78.69
N GLN A 449 -20.82 -74.92 -78.53
CA GLN A 449 -19.97 -75.84 -79.28
C GLN A 449 -20.36 -77.30 -79.05
N THR A 450 -20.64 -77.69 -77.80
CA THR A 450 -21.06 -79.05 -77.44
C THR A 450 -22.41 -79.39 -78.08
N ASN A 451 -23.36 -78.45 -78.11
CA ASN A 451 -24.64 -78.61 -78.78
C ASN A 451 -24.46 -78.81 -80.31
N LEU A 452 -23.53 -78.08 -80.95
CA LEU A 452 -23.20 -78.28 -82.37
C LEU A 452 -22.51 -79.63 -82.64
N LEU A 453 -21.57 -80.03 -81.79
CA LEU A 453 -20.91 -81.34 -81.86
C LEU A 453 -21.90 -82.49 -81.70
N ALA A 454 -22.81 -82.39 -80.72
CA ALA A 454 -23.87 -83.35 -80.48
C ALA A 454 -24.87 -83.42 -81.64
N LEU A 455 -25.19 -82.28 -82.26
CA LEU A 455 -26.00 -82.23 -83.48
C LEU A 455 -25.31 -82.97 -84.63
N ASN A 456 -24.02 -82.69 -84.87
CA ASN A 456 -23.23 -83.35 -85.92
C ASN A 456 -23.13 -84.87 -85.67
N ALA A 457 -22.89 -85.28 -84.42
CA ALA A 457 -22.86 -86.69 -84.02
C ALA A 457 -24.22 -87.37 -84.19
N GLY A 458 -25.32 -86.68 -83.87
CA GLY A 458 -26.67 -87.17 -84.09
C GLY A 458 -27.00 -87.37 -85.58
N VAL A 459 -26.53 -86.46 -86.44
CA VAL A 459 -26.67 -86.58 -87.90
C VAL A 459 -25.86 -87.77 -88.44
N GLU A 460 -24.61 -87.95 -88.01
CA GLU A 460 -23.79 -89.07 -88.47
C GLU A 460 -24.29 -90.42 -87.91
N ALA A 461 -24.85 -90.45 -86.70
CA ALA A 461 -25.51 -91.62 -86.13
C ALA A 461 -26.78 -92.00 -86.92
N ALA A 462 -27.57 -91.02 -87.37
CA ALA A 462 -28.70 -91.25 -88.27
C ALA A 462 -28.25 -91.79 -89.64
N ARG A 463 -27.10 -91.33 -90.13
CA ARG A 463 -26.47 -91.79 -91.39
C ARG A 463 -25.99 -93.24 -91.32
N ALA A 464 -25.56 -93.71 -90.15
CA ALA A 464 -25.12 -95.09 -89.90
C ALA A 464 -26.27 -96.11 -89.74
N GLY A 465 -27.53 -95.68 -89.77
CA GLY A 465 -28.70 -96.58 -89.75
C GLY A 465 -28.86 -97.39 -88.47
N GLU A 466 -29.18 -98.69 -88.58
CA GLU A 466 -29.40 -99.59 -87.42
C GLU A 466 -28.17 -99.67 -86.47
N ALA A 467 -26.95 -99.58 -87.01
CA ALA A 467 -25.72 -99.62 -86.21
C ALA A 467 -25.48 -98.36 -85.36
N GLY A 468 -26.10 -97.23 -85.73
CA GLY A 468 -25.94 -95.93 -85.07
C GLY A 468 -26.96 -95.59 -83.99
N LYS A 469 -28.00 -96.42 -83.77
CA LYS A 469 -29.11 -96.11 -82.83
C LYS A 469 -28.64 -95.78 -81.40
N GLY A 470 -27.67 -96.55 -80.87
CA GLY A 470 -27.11 -96.28 -79.54
C GLY A 470 -26.35 -94.94 -79.47
N PHE A 471 -25.60 -94.60 -80.52
CA PHE A 471 -24.91 -93.31 -80.64
C PHE A 471 -25.88 -92.13 -80.78
N ALA A 472 -27.00 -92.31 -81.50
CA ALA A 472 -28.01 -91.27 -81.67
C ALA A 472 -28.66 -90.86 -80.34
N VAL A 473 -28.95 -91.83 -79.46
CA VAL A 473 -29.50 -91.56 -78.12
C VAL A 473 -28.50 -90.78 -77.27
N VAL A 474 -27.22 -91.19 -77.26
CA VAL A 474 -26.17 -90.46 -76.54
C VAL A 474 -26.00 -89.05 -77.09
N ALA A 475 -26.01 -88.87 -78.41
CA ALA A 475 -25.92 -87.56 -79.04
C ALA A 475 -27.09 -86.65 -78.66
N GLN A 476 -28.32 -87.18 -78.54
CA GLN A 476 -29.48 -86.40 -78.10
C GLN A 476 -29.38 -86.02 -76.61
N GLU A 477 -28.94 -86.93 -75.74
CA GLU A 477 -28.73 -86.64 -74.31
C GLU A 477 -27.65 -85.57 -74.10
N VAL A 478 -26.52 -85.66 -74.83
CA VAL A 478 -25.45 -84.65 -74.80
C VAL A 478 -25.96 -83.29 -75.29
N ARG A 479 -26.82 -83.28 -76.33
CA ARG A 479 -27.44 -82.05 -76.83
C ARG A 479 -28.36 -81.40 -75.80
N GLU A 480 -29.19 -82.19 -75.13
CA GLU A 480 -30.09 -81.71 -74.09
C GLU A 480 -29.31 -81.17 -72.88
N LEU A 481 -28.23 -81.84 -72.47
CA LEU A 481 -27.32 -81.38 -71.44
C LEU A 481 -26.63 -80.05 -71.83
N ALA A 482 -26.21 -79.91 -73.08
CA ALA A 482 -25.61 -78.68 -73.60
C ALA A 482 -26.60 -77.50 -73.59
N MET A 483 -27.86 -77.73 -74.02
CA MET A 483 -28.94 -76.73 -73.94
C MET A 483 -29.24 -76.32 -72.50
N ARG A 484 -29.30 -77.28 -71.56
CA ARG A 484 -29.46 -77.01 -70.13
C ARG A 484 -28.30 -76.19 -69.57
N SER A 485 -27.07 -76.48 -70.00
CA SER A 485 -25.87 -75.75 -69.58
C SER A 485 -25.87 -74.31 -70.10
N ALA A 486 -26.29 -74.07 -71.35
CA ALA A 486 -26.41 -72.73 -71.92
C ALA A 486 -27.49 -71.90 -71.19
N ASN A 487 -28.64 -72.50 -70.88
CA ASN A 487 -29.69 -71.83 -70.10
C ASN A 487 -29.22 -71.46 -68.69
N ALA A 488 -28.52 -72.38 -68.00
CA ALA A 488 -27.94 -72.12 -66.68
C ALA A 488 -26.87 -71.02 -66.74
N ALA A 489 -26.01 -71.02 -67.77
CA ALA A 489 -25.02 -69.96 -67.99
C ALA A 489 -25.68 -68.59 -68.19
N LYS A 490 -26.80 -68.53 -68.94
CA LYS A 490 -27.56 -67.29 -69.14
C LYS A 490 -28.18 -66.76 -67.85
N GLU A 491 -28.73 -67.63 -67.01
CA GLU A 491 -29.26 -67.26 -65.68
C GLU A 491 -28.16 -66.75 -64.75
N ILE A 492 -27.00 -67.44 -64.70
CA ILE A 492 -25.84 -66.98 -63.92
C ILE A 492 -25.35 -65.62 -64.44
N ARG A 493 -25.29 -65.41 -65.76
CA ARG A 493 -24.90 -64.11 -66.34
C ARG A 493 -25.82 -62.98 -65.88
N ALA A 494 -27.14 -63.21 -65.84
CA ALA A 494 -28.10 -62.23 -65.36
C ALA A 494 -27.90 -61.89 -63.86
N LEU A 495 -27.63 -62.90 -63.03
CA LEU A 495 -27.31 -62.71 -61.62
C LEU A 495 -26.01 -61.91 -61.43
N ILE A 496 -24.95 -62.26 -62.16
CA ILE A 496 -23.65 -61.56 -62.10
C ILE A 496 -23.78 -60.11 -62.57
N SER A 497 -24.55 -59.85 -63.64
CA SER A 497 -24.82 -58.48 -64.09
C SER A 497 -25.55 -57.66 -63.02
N THR A 498 -26.51 -58.26 -62.32
CA THR A 498 -27.24 -57.60 -61.22
C THR A 498 -26.31 -57.34 -60.04
N SER A 499 -25.49 -58.33 -59.64
CA SER A 499 -24.49 -58.19 -58.58
C SER A 499 -23.47 -57.10 -58.89
N SER A 500 -22.97 -57.03 -60.13
CA SER A 500 -22.03 -55.98 -60.56
C SER A 500 -22.65 -54.59 -60.43
N ALA A 501 -23.92 -54.41 -60.80
CA ALA A 501 -24.61 -53.14 -60.64
C ALA A 501 -24.79 -52.75 -59.16
N GLN A 502 -25.10 -53.71 -58.28
CA GLN A 502 -25.20 -53.49 -56.84
C GLN A 502 -23.85 -53.13 -56.20
N VAL A 503 -22.77 -53.80 -56.61
CA VAL A 503 -21.41 -53.50 -56.14
C VAL A 503 -20.99 -52.10 -56.58
N SER A 504 -21.22 -51.73 -57.85
CA SER A 504 -20.93 -50.40 -58.37
C SER A 504 -21.66 -49.29 -57.59
N ASN A 505 -22.95 -49.48 -57.30
CA ASN A 505 -23.71 -48.56 -56.45
C ASN A 505 -23.15 -48.48 -55.02
N GLY A 506 -22.75 -49.63 -54.45
CA GLY A 506 -22.09 -49.70 -53.15
C GLY A 506 -20.77 -48.91 -53.12
N VAL A 507 -19.94 -49.02 -54.15
CA VAL A 507 -18.69 -48.25 -54.29
C VAL A 507 -18.98 -46.74 -54.32
N GLU A 508 -20.03 -46.30 -55.03
CA GLU A 508 -20.43 -44.89 -55.06
C GLU A 508 -20.84 -44.36 -53.68
N LEU A 509 -21.68 -45.11 -52.96
CA LEU A 509 -22.12 -44.74 -51.61
C LEU A 509 -20.95 -44.66 -50.61
N VAL A 510 -20.04 -45.62 -50.66
CA VAL A 510 -18.85 -45.63 -49.77
C VAL A 510 -17.91 -44.47 -50.10
N ASN A 511 -17.72 -44.13 -51.39
CA ASN A 511 -16.96 -42.95 -51.80
C ASN A 511 -17.57 -41.63 -51.29
N ARG A 512 -18.91 -41.51 -51.36
CA ARG A 512 -19.61 -40.34 -50.80
C ARG A 512 -19.41 -40.21 -49.29
N THR A 513 -19.44 -41.33 -48.56
CA THR A 513 -19.12 -41.37 -47.12
C THR A 513 -17.68 -40.92 -46.86
N GLY A 514 -16.72 -41.36 -47.68
CA GLY A 514 -15.32 -40.92 -47.58
C GLY A 514 -15.15 -39.41 -47.74
N LYS A 515 -15.85 -38.79 -48.71
CA LYS A 515 -15.83 -37.33 -48.89
C LYS A 515 -16.43 -36.59 -47.69
N ALA A 516 -17.54 -37.07 -47.14
CA ALA A 516 -18.16 -36.45 -45.96
C ALA A 516 -17.24 -36.49 -44.72
N LEU A 517 -16.46 -37.58 -44.54
CA LEU A 517 -15.48 -37.66 -43.46
C LEU A 517 -14.33 -36.65 -43.61
N LEU A 518 -13.86 -36.40 -44.84
CA LEU A 518 -12.86 -35.36 -45.11
C LEU A 518 -13.40 -33.95 -44.84
N GLU A 519 -14.67 -33.68 -45.14
CA GLU A 519 -15.31 -32.41 -44.78
C GLU A 519 -15.41 -32.22 -43.26
N ILE A 520 -15.74 -33.29 -42.52
CA ILE A 520 -15.75 -33.27 -41.05
C ILE A 520 -14.36 -32.98 -40.49
N GLU A 521 -13.30 -33.59 -41.04
CA GLU A 521 -11.91 -33.33 -40.63
C GLU A 521 -11.57 -31.84 -40.75
N GLY A 522 -11.89 -31.21 -41.88
CA GLY A 522 -11.68 -29.78 -42.10
C GLY A 522 -12.52 -28.88 -41.19
N GLN A 523 -13.73 -29.30 -40.80
CA GLN A 523 -14.54 -28.57 -39.82
C GLN A 523 -13.96 -28.68 -38.41
N VAL A 524 -13.48 -29.86 -38.01
CA VAL A 524 -12.84 -30.08 -36.71
C VAL A 524 -11.58 -29.22 -36.58
N GLU A 525 -10.77 -29.11 -37.63
CA GLU A 525 -9.60 -28.23 -37.66
C GLU A 525 -9.98 -26.75 -37.45
N GLN A 526 -11.02 -26.27 -38.13
CA GLN A 526 -11.51 -24.89 -37.95
C GLN A 526 -12.01 -24.63 -36.53
N VAL A 527 -12.77 -25.56 -35.95
CA VAL A 527 -13.27 -25.46 -34.57
C VAL A 527 -12.11 -25.48 -33.58
N ALA A 528 -11.11 -26.35 -33.77
CA ALA A 528 -9.91 -26.37 -32.94
C ALA A 528 -9.17 -25.03 -32.98
N GLY A 529 -9.05 -24.39 -34.15
CA GLY A 529 -8.47 -23.05 -34.29
C GLY A 529 -9.26 -21.94 -33.59
N LEU A 530 -10.60 -22.01 -33.59
CA LEU A 530 -11.45 -21.08 -32.84
C LEU A 530 -11.27 -21.26 -31.33
N ILE A 531 -11.21 -22.51 -30.84
CA ILE A 531 -10.98 -22.81 -29.43
C ILE A 531 -9.61 -22.30 -28.98
N ALA A 532 -8.56 -22.49 -29.78
CA ALA A 532 -7.22 -21.97 -29.48
C ALA A 532 -7.23 -20.43 -29.32
N ARG A 533 -8.00 -19.72 -30.16
CA ARG A 533 -8.20 -18.26 -30.00
C ARG A 533 -8.92 -17.90 -28.70
N ILE A 534 -9.93 -18.68 -28.28
CA ILE A 534 -10.62 -18.46 -26.99
C ILE A 534 -9.65 -18.62 -25.82
N VAL A 535 -8.77 -19.63 -25.85
CA VAL A 535 -7.73 -19.82 -24.81
C VAL A 535 -6.81 -18.60 -24.76
N SER A 536 -6.30 -18.15 -25.91
CA SER A 536 -5.43 -16.96 -25.99
C SER A 536 -6.10 -15.72 -25.41
N VAL A 537 -7.30 -15.38 -25.89
CA VAL A 537 -8.05 -14.20 -25.45
C VAL A 537 -8.42 -14.27 -23.98
N SER A 538 -8.80 -15.45 -23.48
CA SER A 538 -9.12 -15.63 -22.05
C SER A 538 -7.89 -15.43 -21.16
N SER A 539 -6.71 -15.88 -21.63
CA SER A 539 -5.44 -15.65 -20.94
C SER A 539 -5.04 -14.17 -20.94
N GLU A 540 -5.18 -13.49 -22.07
CA GLU A 540 -4.95 -12.04 -22.19
C GLU A 540 -5.90 -11.24 -21.29
N GLN A 541 -7.18 -11.62 -21.23
CA GLN A 541 -8.15 -11.01 -20.33
C GLN A 541 -7.77 -11.21 -18.86
N ALA A 542 -7.32 -12.40 -18.46
CA ALA A 542 -6.89 -12.65 -17.08
C ALA A 542 -5.71 -11.75 -16.68
N VAL A 543 -4.75 -11.54 -17.59
CA VAL A 543 -3.63 -10.59 -17.39
C VAL A 543 -4.15 -9.16 -17.24
N ALA A 544 -5.00 -8.70 -18.16
CA ALA A 544 -5.58 -7.35 -18.11
C ALA A 544 -6.40 -7.11 -16.84
N ILE A 545 -7.18 -8.09 -16.38
CA ILE A 545 -7.92 -8.00 -15.12
C ILE A 545 -6.95 -7.92 -13.93
N GLY A 546 -5.80 -8.60 -13.98
CA GLY A 546 -4.73 -8.47 -12.99
C GLY A 546 -4.18 -7.05 -12.90
N GLU A 547 -3.94 -6.38 -14.03
CA GLU A 547 -3.50 -4.98 -14.07
C GLU A 547 -4.56 -4.00 -13.55
N ILE A 548 -5.83 -4.25 -13.88
CA ILE A 548 -6.95 -3.45 -13.33
C ILE A 548 -7.04 -3.64 -11.82
N ASN A 549 -6.86 -4.87 -11.31
CA ASN A 549 -6.87 -5.15 -9.87
C ASN A 549 -5.77 -4.37 -9.14
N ALA A 550 -4.55 -4.34 -9.71
CA ALA A 550 -3.46 -3.52 -9.18
C ALA A 550 -3.80 -2.03 -9.15
N SER A 551 -4.46 -1.52 -10.20
CA SER A 551 -4.91 -0.13 -10.29
C SER A 551 -6.00 0.20 -9.26
N VAL A 552 -6.94 -0.73 -9.01
CA VAL A 552 -7.98 -0.60 -7.98
C VAL A 552 -7.38 -0.58 -6.59
N ASN A 553 -6.38 -1.42 -6.30
CA ASN A 553 -5.67 -1.38 -5.02
C ASN A 553 -4.92 -0.05 -4.81
N ALA A 554 -4.35 0.53 -5.86
CA ALA A 554 -3.74 1.86 -5.79
C ALA A 554 -4.80 2.96 -5.52
N LEU A 555 -5.98 2.86 -6.15
CA LEU A 555 -7.10 3.77 -5.87
C LEU A 555 -7.62 3.63 -4.44
N ASP A 556 -7.64 2.41 -3.88
CA ASP A 556 -8.02 2.19 -2.48
C ASP A 556 -7.03 2.90 -1.52
N GLN A 557 -5.72 2.76 -1.75
CA GLN A 557 -4.71 3.49 -0.96
C GLN A 557 -4.90 5.02 -1.02
N VAL A 558 -5.13 5.57 -2.22
CA VAL A 558 -5.41 7.01 -2.38
C VAL A 558 -6.72 7.40 -1.70
N THR A 559 -7.73 6.55 -1.73
CA THR A 559 -9.03 6.78 -1.09
C THR A 559 -8.87 6.82 0.43
N GLN A 560 -8.12 5.88 1.03
CA GLN A 560 -7.80 5.90 2.45
C GLN A 560 -6.96 7.12 2.85
N HIS A 561 -6.00 7.51 2.01
CA HIS A 561 -5.21 8.72 2.22
C HIS A 561 -6.10 9.97 2.20
N ASN A 562 -7.00 10.08 1.24
CA ASN A 562 -7.96 11.19 1.16
C ASN A 562 -8.87 11.25 2.38
N ALA A 563 -9.32 10.10 2.90
CA ALA A 563 -10.15 10.05 4.11
C ALA A 563 -9.37 10.60 5.32
N THR A 564 -8.12 10.18 5.47
CA THR A 564 -7.22 10.67 6.54
C THR A 564 -6.96 12.16 6.39
N MET A 565 -6.60 12.62 5.18
CA MET A 565 -6.38 14.03 4.89
C MET A 565 -7.62 14.88 5.16
N ALA A 566 -8.81 14.39 4.86
CA ALA A 566 -10.05 15.08 5.16
C ALA A 566 -10.26 15.22 6.67
N VAL A 567 -10.05 14.15 7.45
CA VAL A 567 -10.15 14.22 8.91
C VAL A 567 -9.14 15.22 9.50
N ASP A 568 -7.89 15.17 9.04
CA ASP A 568 -6.82 16.06 9.51
C ASP A 568 -7.11 17.53 9.15
N THR A 569 -7.56 17.79 7.93
CA THR A 569 -7.92 19.13 7.46
C THR A 569 -9.10 19.70 8.24
N ALA A 570 -10.15 18.90 8.47
CA ALA A 570 -11.29 19.31 9.29
C ALA A 570 -10.88 19.57 10.75
N SER A 571 -9.95 18.78 11.30
CA SER A 571 -9.37 19.01 12.63
C SER A 571 -8.59 20.34 12.70
N ALA A 572 -7.72 20.59 11.72
CA ALA A 572 -6.93 21.81 11.63
C ALA A 572 -7.81 23.07 11.48
N CYS A 573 -8.85 23.00 10.64
CA CYS A 573 -9.80 24.10 10.47
C CYS A 573 -10.64 24.36 11.74
N ARG A 574 -11.04 23.31 12.47
CA ARG A 574 -11.69 23.48 13.77
C ARG A 574 -10.78 24.16 14.80
N ALA A 575 -9.51 23.77 14.85
CA ALA A 575 -8.50 24.40 15.70
C ALA A 575 -8.30 25.89 15.33
N LEU A 576 -8.21 26.22 14.03
CA LEU A 576 -8.18 27.60 13.54
C LEU A 576 -9.44 28.38 13.94
N GLY A 577 -10.62 27.76 13.82
CA GLY A 577 -11.88 28.32 14.30
C GLY A 577 -11.83 28.69 15.79
N THR A 578 -11.33 27.80 16.64
CA THR A 578 -11.14 28.08 18.08
C THR A 578 -10.11 29.20 18.31
N GLN A 579 -9.01 29.23 17.55
CA GLN A 579 -8.00 30.28 17.65
C GLN A 579 -8.54 31.65 17.24
N THR A 580 -9.35 31.72 16.18
CA THR A 580 -10.02 32.96 15.75
C THR A 580 -11.03 33.45 16.78
N GLN A 581 -11.84 32.57 17.38
CA GLN A 581 -12.73 32.93 18.49
C GLN A 581 -11.96 33.47 19.69
N THR A 582 -10.80 32.89 20.00
CA THR A 582 -9.93 33.37 21.07
C THR A 582 -9.39 34.76 20.74
N LEU A 583 -8.95 35.00 19.50
CA LEU A 583 -8.46 36.30 19.05
C LEU A 583 -9.58 37.36 19.07
N GLU A 584 -10.78 37.02 18.59
CA GLU A 584 -11.97 37.88 18.68
C GLU A 584 -12.29 38.22 20.15
N GLY A 585 -12.16 37.26 21.06
CA GLY A 585 -12.32 37.48 22.49
C GLY A 585 -11.29 38.44 23.09
N VAL A 586 -10.03 38.38 22.63
CA VAL A 586 -8.98 39.32 23.04
C VAL A 586 -9.25 40.71 22.47
N VAL A 587 -9.59 40.82 21.18
CA VAL A 587 -9.89 42.11 20.54
C VAL A 587 -11.13 42.75 21.14
N ARG A 588 -12.16 41.98 21.52
CA ARG A 588 -13.36 42.48 22.23
C ARG A 588 -13.07 43.11 23.58
N ARG A 589 -11.93 42.83 24.21
CA ARG A 589 -11.52 43.55 25.43
C ARG A 589 -11.19 45.00 25.14
N PHE A 590 -10.85 45.31 23.88
CA PHE A 590 -10.61 46.67 23.44
C PHE A 590 -11.90 47.30 22.91
N GLN A 591 -12.36 48.38 23.52
CA GLN A 591 -13.49 49.17 23.00
C GLN A 591 -12.97 50.04 21.86
N ILE A 592 -13.23 49.57 20.65
CA ILE A 592 -12.92 50.26 19.40
C ILE A 592 -14.16 51.03 18.94
N ASP A 593 -13.96 52.27 18.52
CA ASP A 593 -15.05 53.10 18.00
C ASP A 593 -15.54 52.52 16.67
N ALA A 594 -16.74 51.92 16.68
CA ALA A 594 -17.34 51.31 15.50
C ALA A 594 -17.60 52.34 14.38
N ALA A 595 -17.73 53.63 14.71
CA ALA A 595 -18.09 54.69 13.77
C ALA A 595 -16.90 55.20 12.93
N ALA A 596 -15.65 55.03 13.37
CA ALA A 596 -14.48 55.54 12.64
C ALA A 596 -14.01 54.59 11.51
N SER A 597 -14.36 53.31 11.56
CA SER A 597 -13.92 52.28 10.60
C SER A 597 -14.50 52.43 9.18
N MET A 598 -15.61 53.15 9.00
CA MET A 598 -16.25 53.34 7.69
C MET A 598 -15.76 54.56 6.89
N SER A 599 -14.83 55.38 7.42
CA SER A 599 -14.62 56.76 6.91
C SER A 599 -13.26 57.06 6.27
N ARG A 600 -12.37 56.09 6.00
CA ARG A 600 -11.11 56.37 5.29
C ARG A 600 -11.19 55.93 3.82
N PRO A 601 -11.10 56.85 2.84
CA PRO A 601 -11.06 56.49 1.44
C PRO A 601 -9.73 55.82 1.13
N GLN A 602 -9.81 54.66 0.50
CA GLN A 602 -8.69 53.89 -0.04
C GLN A 602 -7.93 54.78 -1.03
N LYS A 603 -6.67 55.14 -0.71
CA LYS A 603 -5.78 55.79 -1.67
C LYS A 603 -5.44 54.75 -2.75
N ALA A 604 -5.92 54.99 -3.96
CA ALA A 604 -5.55 54.22 -5.15
C ALA A 604 -4.02 54.28 -5.33
N ALA A 605 -3.43 53.10 -5.54
CA ALA A 605 -2.08 52.92 -6.06
C ALA A 605 -2.18 52.43 -7.50
#